data_AF-A0A051UJJ0-F1
#
_entry.id   AF-A0A051UJJ0-F1
#
_cell.length_a   1.000
_cell.length_b   1.000
_cell.length_c   1.000
_cell.angle_alpha   90.00
_cell.angle_beta   90.00
_cell.angle_gamma   90.00
#
_symmetry.space_group_name_H-M   'P 1'
#
loop_
_entity.id
_entity.type
_entity.pdbx_description
1 polymer ?
#
loop_
_entity_poly.entity_id
_entity_poly.type
_entity_poly.pdbx_seq_one_letter_code
_entity_poly.pdbx_strand_id
1 'polypeptide(L)'
;MRDYLVRAQPTTTALTATQLVGLRESGKSWERRMGQLLLGARREGRAKQPRNPDLGKAVLGGEIYLSFPGLGDRLAARIADKIGDYIGQFDTPNALQCYAGTAPVTRISGRSELVIARRLAHNRYLGVAVH
;
A
#
# COMPACT_ATOMS: atom_id res chain seq x y z
N MET A 1 -34.61 3.33 -29.49
CA MET A 1 -33.22 3.40 -28.97
C MET A 1 -33.16 3.62 -27.46
N ARG A 2 -33.99 4.50 -26.88
CA ARG A 2 -34.02 4.78 -25.44
C ARG A 2 -34.40 3.57 -24.56
N ASP A 3 -35.34 2.75 -25.01
CA ASP A 3 -35.82 1.57 -24.26
C ASP A 3 -34.83 0.39 -24.23
N TYR A 4 -33.81 0.40 -25.10
CA TYR A 4 -32.72 -0.56 -25.07
C TYR A 4 -31.68 -0.17 -24.00
N LEU A 5 -31.31 1.11 -23.95
CA LEU A 5 -30.40 1.64 -22.93
C LEU A 5 -31.00 1.49 -21.53
N VAL A 6 -32.29 1.76 -21.34
CA VAL A 6 -32.98 1.56 -20.05
C VAL A 6 -32.96 0.09 -19.60
N ARG A 7 -33.01 -0.88 -20.54
CA ARG A 7 -32.90 -2.31 -20.23
C ARG A 7 -31.46 -2.81 -20.05
N ALA A 8 -30.48 -2.19 -20.69
CA ALA A 8 -29.06 -2.57 -20.60
C ALA A 8 -28.30 -1.91 -19.43
N GLN A 9 -28.79 -0.80 -18.88
CA GLN A 9 -28.19 -0.12 -17.72
C GLN A 9 -28.17 -1.01 -16.45
N PRO A 10 -29.25 -1.73 -16.08
CA PRO A 10 -29.24 -2.60 -14.92
C PRO A 10 -28.21 -3.74 -15.00
N THR A 11 -28.07 -4.37 -16.18
CA THR A 11 -27.10 -5.46 -16.38
C THR A 11 -25.66 -4.96 -16.38
N THR A 12 -25.41 -3.81 -17.01
CA THR A 12 -24.09 -3.14 -16.97
C THR A 12 -23.70 -2.75 -15.55
N THR A 13 -24.65 -2.23 -14.77
CA THR A 13 -24.44 -1.87 -13.36
C THR A 13 -24.12 -3.11 -12.52
N ALA A 14 -24.87 -4.19 -12.69
CA ALA A 14 -24.63 -5.45 -11.97
C ALA A 14 -23.27 -6.09 -12.32
N LEU A 15 -22.89 -6.07 -13.59
CA LEU A 15 -21.58 -6.55 -14.04
C LEU A 15 -20.46 -5.72 -13.42
N THR A 16 -20.57 -4.39 -13.46
CA THR A 16 -19.58 -3.47 -12.90
C THR A 16 -19.44 -3.68 -11.39
N ALA A 17 -20.56 -3.82 -10.67
CA ALA A 17 -20.54 -4.12 -9.24
C ALA A 17 -19.82 -5.45 -8.94
N THR A 18 -20.10 -6.49 -9.72
CA THR A 18 -19.44 -7.80 -9.58
C THR A 18 -17.94 -7.71 -9.87
N GLN A 19 -17.54 -6.98 -10.91
CA GLN A 19 -16.13 -6.73 -11.24
C GLN A 19 -15.42 -5.98 -10.12
N LEU A 20 -16.03 -4.95 -9.52
CA LEU A 20 -15.46 -4.21 -8.39
C LEU A 20 -15.27 -5.10 -7.17
N VAL A 21 -16.21 -6.00 -6.88
CA VAL A 21 -16.07 -7.00 -5.83
C VAL A 21 -14.90 -7.94 -6.13
N GLY A 22 -14.82 -8.48 -7.35
CA GLY A 22 -13.73 -9.36 -7.77
C GLY A 22 -12.35 -8.70 -7.69
N LEU A 23 -12.24 -7.44 -8.10
CA LEU A 23 -11.00 -6.65 -7.97
C LEU A 23 -10.61 -6.45 -6.51
N ARG A 24 -11.57 -6.16 -5.64
CA ARG A 24 -11.32 -6.00 -4.20
C ARG A 24 -10.87 -7.30 -3.55
N GLU A 25 -11.46 -8.42 -3.93
CA GLU A 25 -11.05 -9.74 -3.44
C GLU A 25 -9.65 -10.11 -3.92
N SER A 26 -9.34 -9.80 -5.17
CA SER A 26 -7.99 -9.97 -5.75
C SER A 26 -6.95 -9.12 -5.01
N GLY A 27 -7.27 -7.87 -4.65
CA GLY A 27 -6.38 -7.05 -3.82
C GLY A 27 -6.12 -7.67 -2.45
N LYS A 28 -7.16 -8.20 -1.78
CA LYS A 28 -7.00 -8.88 -0.49
C LYS A 28 -6.21 -10.18 -0.58
N SER A 29 -6.39 -10.94 -1.66
CA SER A 29 -5.65 -12.20 -1.86
C SER A 29 -4.17 -11.91 -2.12
N TRP A 30 -3.88 -10.86 -2.89
CA TRP A 30 -2.54 -10.34 -3.09
C TRP A 30 -1.88 -9.90 -1.78
N GLU A 31 -2.54 -9.06 -0.97
CA GLU A 31 -2.00 -8.61 0.33
C GLU A 31 -1.64 -9.77 1.25
N ARG A 32 -2.48 -10.81 1.27
CA ARG A 32 -2.25 -12.02 2.07
C ARG A 32 -1.06 -12.81 1.55
N ARG A 33 -0.95 -12.99 0.23
CA ARG A 33 0.15 -13.76 -0.37
C ARG A 33 1.47 -13.01 -0.23
N MET A 34 1.48 -11.72 -0.54
CA MET A 34 2.66 -10.87 -0.38
C MET A 34 3.10 -10.80 1.09
N GLY A 35 2.18 -10.69 2.05
CA GLY A 35 2.53 -10.76 3.47
C GLY A 35 3.18 -12.08 3.90
N GLN A 36 2.82 -13.21 3.27
CA GLN A 36 3.51 -14.50 3.51
C GLN A 36 4.90 -14.53 2.91
N LEU A 37 5.05 -13.95 1.71
CA LEU A 37 6.33 -13.82 1.02
C LEU A 37 7.29 -12.90 1.78
N LEU A 38 6.82 -11.80 2.36
CA LEU A 38 7.63 -10.92 3.20
C LEU A 38 8.10 -11.62 4.49
N LEU A 39 7.27 -12.48 5.07
CA LEU A 39 7.60 -13.26 6.27
C LEU A 39 8.43 -14.52 5.99
N GLY A 40 8.61 -14.90 4.71
CA GLY A 40 9.22 -16.17 4.31
C GLY A 40 8.39 -17.43 4.61
N ALA A 41 7.20 -17.28 5.20
CA ALA A 41 6.30 -18.40 5.49
C ALA A 41 4.87 -17.93 5.80
N ARG A 42 3.93 -18.89 5.80
CA ARG A 42 2.56 -18.63 6.26
C ARG A 42 2.52 -18.56 7.77
N ARG A 43 1.90 -17.50 8.28
CA ARG A 43 1.56 -17.33 9.69
C ARG A 43 0.37 -18.18 10.12
N GLU A 44 0.42 -18.66 11.35
CA GLU A 44 -0.61 -19.53 11.94
C GLU A 44 -1.46 -18.77 12.96
N GLY A 45 -2.78 -18.92 12.87
CA GLY A 45 -3.72 -18.31 13.81
C GLY A 45 -3.55 -16.78 13.93
N ARG A 46 -3.34 -16.32 15.17
CA ARG A 46 -3.11 -14.90 15.51
C ARG A 46 -1.63 -14.56 15.71
N ALA A 47 -0.71 -15.48 15.41
CA ALA A 47 0.72 -15.22 15.55
C ALA A 47 1.17 -14.11 14.59
N LYS A 48 2.02 -13.21 15.08
CA LYS A 48 2.59 -12.10 14.28
C LYS A 48 3.72 -12.55 13.37
N GLN A 49 4.41 -13.62 13.76
CA GLN A 49 5.49 -14.24 13.00
C GLN A 49 5.14 -15.71 12.74
N PRO A 50 5.57 -16.28 11.60
CA PRO A 50 5.46 -17.71 11.36
C PRO A 50 6.32 -18.48 12.36
N ARG A 51 5.92 -19.72 12.65
CA ARG A 51 6.63 -20.57 13.61
C ARG A 51 8.04 -20.96 13.14
N ASN A 52 8.24 -21.07 11.83
CA ASN A 52 9.52 -21.34 11.19
C ASN A 52 9.63 -20.54 9.87
N PRO A 53 10.10 -19.28 9.90
CA PRO A 53 10.29 -18.48 8.69
C PRO A 53 11.47 -19.02 7.86
N ASP A 54 11.21 -19.35 6.60
CA ASP A 54 12.27 -19.65 5.64
C ASP A 54 12.70 -18.33 4.98
N LEU A 55 13.67 -17.64 5.60
CA LEU A 55 14.20 -16.37 5.11
C LEU A 55 14.82 -16.50 3.70
N GLY A 56 15.29 -17.69 3.31
CA GLY A 56 15.79 -17.96 1.96
C GLY A 56 14.69 -17.93 0.88
N LYS A 57 13.42 -18.01 1.28
CA LYS A 57 12.24 -17.86 0.41
C LYS A 57 11.53 -16.53 0.58
N ALA A 58 12.01 -15.68 1.49
CA ALA A 58 11.43 -14.35 1.66
C ALA A 58 11.78 -13.46 0.45
N VAL A 59 10.90 -12.52 0.14
CA VAL A 59 11.21 -11.47 -0.85
C VAL A 59 12.38 -10.64 -0.32
N LEU A 60 13.35 -10.36 -1.19
CA LEU A 60 14.51 -9.54 -0.86
C LEU A 60 14.07 -8.22 -0.20
N GLY A 61 14.67 -7.88 0.94
CA GLY A 61 14.34 -6.68 1.71
C GLY A 61 12.99 -6.70 2.42
N GLY A 62 12.31 -7.85 2.49
CA GLY A 62 11.10 -8.04 3.29
C GLY A 62 11.33 -7.72 4.78
N GLU A 63 12.52 -8.05 5.29
CA GLU A 63 12.97 -7.73 6.63
C GLU A 63 13.05 -6.23 6.91
N ILE A 64 13.36 -5.41 5.90
CA ILE A 64 13.40 -3.94 6.02
C ILE A 64 11.99 -3.42 6.27
N TYR A 65 11.00 -3.87 5.49
CA TYR A 65 9.61 -3.49 5.72
C TYR A 65 9.11 -3.95 7.09
N LEU A 66 9.42 -5.18 7.50
CA LEU A 66 8.95 -5.73 8.77
C LEU A 66 9.71 -5.18 9.99
N SER A 67 10.84 -4.48 9.79
CA SER A 67 11.59 -3.84 10.86
C SER A 67 10.87 -2.61 11.45
N PHE A 68 9.94 -2.00 10.72
CA PHE A 68 9.24 -0.81 11.17
C PHE A 68 8.30 -1.12 12.35
N PRO A 69 8.42 -0.38 13.47
CA PRO A 69 7.56 -0.60 14.62
C PRO A 69 6.10 -0.33 14.27
N GLY A 70 5.21 -1.25 14.67
CA GLY A 70 3.78 -1.15 14.41
C GLY A 70 3.35 -1.58 13.00
N LEU A 71 4.29 -1.89 12.09
CA LEU A 71 3.95 -2.38 10.75
C LEU A 71 3.72 -3.90 10.77
N GLY A 72 2.47 -4.31 10.56
CA GLY A 72 2.14 -5.73 10.34
C GLY A 72 2.38 -6.14 8.89
N ASP A 73 2.53 -7.43 8.64
CA ASP A 73 2.74 -8.01 7.30
C ASP A 73 1.79 -7.54 6.18
N ARG A 74 0.50 -7.31 6.46
CA ARG A 74 -0.45 -6.79 5.47
C ARG A 74 -0.26 -5.31 5.19
N LEU A 75 0.19 -4.54 6.18
CA LEU A 75 0.54 -3.13 5.99
C LEU A 75 1.86 -3.05 5.22
N ALA A 76 2.84 -3.88 5.60
CA ALA A 76 4.10 -4.03 4.88
C ALA A 76 3.88 -4.41 3.41
N ALA A 77 3.01 -5.39 3.14
CA ALA A 77 2.62 -5.76 1.78
C ALA A 77 2.01 -4.60 1.00
N ARG A 78 1.09 -3.84 1.61
CA ARG A 78 0.50 -2.65 0.97
C ARG A 78 1.52 -1.56 0.67
N ILE A 79 2.49 -1.33 1.55
CA ILE A 79 3.55 -0.36 1.32
C ILE A 79 4.49 -0.84 0.22
N ALA A 80 4.88 -2.11 0.24
CA ALA A 80 5.69 -2.73 -0.80
C ALA A 80 5.03 -2.65 -2.18
N ASP A 81 3.71 -2.82 -2.28
CA ASP A 81 2.94 -2.61 -3.53
C ASP A 81 3.13 -1.21 -4.12
N LYS A 82 3.22 -0.19 -3.24
CA LYS A 82 3.25 1.22 -3.66
C LYS A 82 4.65 1.74 -3.92
N ILE A 83 5.66 1.13 -3.31
CA ILE A 83 7.07 1.40 -3.58
C ILE A 83 7.52 0.63 -4.83
N GLY A 84 7.07 -0.62 -4.98
CA GLY A 84 7.45 -1.53 -6.05
C GLY A 84 8.65 -2.42 -5.69
N ASP A 85 9.21 -3.08 -6.69
CA ASP A 85 10.20 -4.15 -6.50
C ASP A 85 11.64 -3.64 -6.27
N TYR A 86 11.93 -2.39 -6.62
CA TYR A 86 13.27 -1.82 -6.50
C TYR A 86 13.45 -1.06 -5.18
N ILE A 87 13.94 -1.77 -4.15
CA ILE A 87 14.14 -1.22 -2.81
C ILE A 87 15.18 -0.09 -2.78
N GLY A 88 16.15 -0.12 -3.72
CA GLY A 88 17.15 0.93 -3.91
C GLY A 88 16.65 2.15 -4.68
N GLN A 89 15.33 2.30 -4.90
CA GLN A 89 14.79 3.43 -5.67
C GLN A 89 15.05 4.79 -4.99
N PHE A 90 15.12 4.79 -3.66
CA PHE A 90 15.29 6.01 -2.86
C PHE A 90 16.63 5.99 -2.15
N ASP A 91 17.50 6.94 -2.49
CA ASP A 91 18.83 7.07 -1.88
C ASP A 91 18.78 7.43 -0.39
N THR A 92 17.68 8.07 0.04
CA THR A 92 17.51 8.50 1.43
C THR A 92 16.09 8.24 1.94
N PRO A 93 15.90 8.01 3.25
CA PRO A 93 14.56 7.89 3.85
C PRO A 93 13.69 9.13 3.62
N ASN A 94 14.30 10.32 3.58
CA ASN A 94 13.59 11.57 3.31
C ASN A 94 13.01 11.63 1.88
N ALA A 95 13.70 11.04 0.89
CA ALA A 95 13.20 10.98 -0.48
C ALA A 95 11.89 10.16 -0.55
N LEU A 96 11.85 9.02 0.15
CA LEU A 96 10.62 8.21 0.27
C LEU A 96 9.50 8.99 0.97
N GLN A 97 9.80 9.69 2.07
CA GLN A 97 8.80 10.51 2.77
C GLN A 97 8.29 11.69 1.92
N CYS A 98 9.16 12.31 1.12
CA CYS A 98 8.76 13.34 0.17
C CYS A 98 7.85 12.76 -0.91
N TYR A 99 8.18 11.58 -1.44
CA TYR A 99 7.38 10.88 -2.43
C TYR A 99 5.99 10.47 -1.90
N ALA A 100 5.93 10.02 -0.65
CA ALA A 100 4.69 9.71 0.08
C ALA A 100 3.91 10.97 0.52
N GLY A 101 4.54 12.14 0.49
CA GLY A 101 3.97 13.41 0.95
C GLY A 101 3.93 13.58 2.47
N THR A 102 4.62 12.72 3.23
CA THR A 102 4.68 12.74 4.70
C THR A 102 5.86 13.55 5.26
N ALA A 103 6.81 13.95 4.41
CA ALA A 103 7.91 14.81 4.83
C ALA A 103 7.40 16.23 5.17
N PRO A 104 7.63 16.74 6.39
CA PRO A 104 7.20 18.07 6.77
C PRO A 104 7.95 19.14 5.98
N VAL A 105 7.26 20.23 5.63
CA VAL A 105 7.86 21.39 4.95
C VAL A 105 7.50 22.67 5.67
N THR A 106 8.51 23.41 6.08
CA THR A 106 8.32 24.75 6.63
C THR A 106 8.25 25.77 5.50
N ARG A 107 7.20 26.60 5.50
CA ARG A 107 7.04 27.75 4.61
C ARG A 107 7.10 29.03 5.44
N ILE A 108 8.04 29.92 5.11
CA ILE A 108 8.25 31.20 5.79
C ILE A 108 8.07 32.32 4.77
N SER A 109 7.33 33.37 5.13
CA SER A 109 7.04 34.52 4.27
C SER A 109 7.44 35.88 4.87
N GLY A 110 8.17 35.88 5.98
CA GLY A 110 8.52 37.09 6.74
C GLY A 110 7.39 37.64 7.63
N ARG A 111 6.12 37.36 7.29
CA ARG A 111 4.95 37.66 8.15
C ARG A 111 4.38 36.45 8.86
N SER A 112 4.68 35.25 8.38
CA SER A 112 4.18 34.00 8.92
C SER A 112 5.16 32.86 8.69
N GLU A 113 5.07 31.89 9.59
CA GLU A 113 5.73 30.58 9.51
C GLU A 113 4.65 29.50 9.62
N LEU A 114 4.68 28.55 8.70
CA LEU A 114 3.74 27.43 8.66
C LEU A 114 4.50 26.14 8.38
N VAL A 115 4.32 25.15 9.25
CA VAL A 115 4.78 23.78 9.00
C VAL A 115 3.66 22.98 8.36
N ILE A 116 3.86 22.58 7.12
CA ILE A 116 2.95 21.69 6.39
C ILE A 116 3.36 20.26 6.69
N ALA A 117 2.57 19.56 7.50
CA ALA A 117 2.80 18.17 7.85
C ALA A 117 2.58 17.21 6.66
N ARG A 118 1.70 17.57 5.72
CA ARG A 118 1.40 16.76 4.54
C ARG A 118 1.20 17.60 3.29
N ARG A 119 1.91 17.28 2.22
CA ARG A 119 1.74 17.96 0.93
C ARG A 119 0.47 17.47 0.23
N LEU A 120 -0.14 18.32 -0.60
CA LEU A 120 -1.27 17.92 -1.47
C LEU A 120 -0.79 17.25 -2.76
N ALA A 121 0.37 17.66 -3.26
CA ALA A 121 1.02 17.08 -4.43
C ALA A 121 2.03 16.02 -3.98
N HIS A 122 1.61 14.76 -3.99
CA HIS A 122 2.41 13.58 -3.67
C HIS A 122 1.85 12.35 -4.38
N ASN A 123 2.55 11.21 -4.30
CA ASN A 123 1.96 9.94 -4.74
C ASN A 123 0.79 9.60 -3.81
N ARG A 124 -0.44 9.83 -4.30
CA ARG A 124 -1.67 9.57 -3.54
C ARG A 124 -1.77 8.13 -3.04
N TYR A 125 -1.31 7.15 -3.82
CA TYR A 125 -1.41 5.74 -3.46
C TYR A 125 -0.50 5.39 -2.29
N LEU A 126 0.78 5.79 -2.36
CA LEU A 126 1.71 5.57 -1.25
C LEU A 126 1.30 6.38 -0.02
N GLY A 127 0.89 7.63 -0.21
CA GLY A 127 0.43 8.49 0.88
C GLY A 127 -0.82 7.96 1.60
N VAL A 128 -1.68 7.20 0.92
CA VAL A 128 -2.82 6.51 1.57
C VAL A 128 -2.38 5.21 2.25
N ALA A 129 -1.35 4.53 1.74
CA ALA A 129 -0.86 3.28 2.33
C ALA A 129 -0.16 3.48 3.69
N VAL A 130 0.49 4.63 3.88
CA VAL A 130 1.26 4.97 5.10
C VAL A 130 0.45 5.69 6.17
N HIS A 131 -0.86 5.90 5.97
CA HIS A 131 -1.70 6.70 6.86
C HIS A 131 -2.96 5.95 7.29
#